data_AF-A0A7C5WLC8-F1
#
_entry.id   AF-A0A7C5WLC8-F1
#
_cell.length_a   1.000
_cell.length_b   1.000
_cell.length_c   1.000
_cell.angle_alpha   90.00
_cell.angle_beta   90.00
_cell.angle_gamma   90.00
#
_symmetry.space_group_name_H-M   'P 1'
#
loop_
_entity.id
_entity.type
_entity.pdbx_description
1 polymer ?
#
loop_
_entity_poly.entity_id
_entity_poly.type
_entity_poly.pdbx_seq_one_letter_code
_entity_poly.pdbx_strand_id
1 'polypeptide(L)'
;MTLSESRVLVLGDWDADGVVATALLIYAQKYSKKYPLEGDVEVDKVPVDPNRLKYILSSISNKHRVVVILDVPFSDVLANVIKILKTHFGISRVVFVDHHIASVQRINEISSVVDEV
;
A
#
# COMPACT_ATOMS: atom_id res chain seq x y z
N MET A 1 -10.84 -23.59 -11.39
CA MET A 1 -9.93 -22.84 -10.50
C MET A 1 -9.61 -21.52 -11.20
N THR A 2 -10.44 -20.51 -11.00
CA THR A 2 -10.26 -19.18 -11.60
C THR A 2 -9.04 -18.54 -10.96
N LEU A 3 -8.05 -18.18 -11.78
CA LEU A 3 -6.90 -17.34 -11.38
C LEU A 3 -7.49 -16.14 -10.62
N SER A 4 -7.28 -16.05 -9.30
CA SER A 4 -7.60 -14.82 -8.59
C SER A 4 -6.73 -13.74 -9.21
N GLU A 5 -7.32 -12.79 -9.92
CA GLU A 5 -6.63 -11.61 -10.46
C GLU A 5 -5.83 -11.00 -9.31
N SER A 6 -4.51 -11.19 -9.33
CA SER A 6 -3.65 -10.74 -8.23
C SER A 6 -3.37 -9.28 -8.48
N ARG A 7 -4.10 -8.39 -7.81
CA ARG A 7 -3.99 -6.94 -7.98
C ARG A 7 -3.06 -6.31 -6.94
N VAL A 8 -2.48 -5.17 -7.31
CA VAL A 8 -1.74 -4.28 -6.41
C VAL A 8 -2.64 -3.11 -6.06
N LEU A 9 -2.73 -2.79 -4.77
CA LEU A 9 -3.36 -1.56 -4.28
C LEU A 9 -2.27 -0.58 -3.86
N VAL A 10 -2.29 0.63 -4.41
CA VAL A 10 -1.41 1.74 -4.00
C VAL A 10 -2.23 2.77 -3.24
N LEU A 11 -1.81 3.03 -2.00
CA LEU A 11 -2.36 4.03 -1.11
C LEU A 11 -1.33 5.15 -0.96
N GLY A 12 -1.50 6.27 -1.67
CA GLY A 12 -0.54 7.38 -1.67
C GLY A 12 -1.14 8.70 -1.21
N ASP A 13 -0.35 9.57 -0.56
CA ASP A 13 -0.73 10.98 -0.41
C ASP A 13 -0.85 11.64 -1.79
N TRP A 14 -1.70 12.66 -1.88
CA TRP A 14 -2.06 13.33 -3.13
C TRP A 14 -1.38 14.68 -3.30
N ASP A 15 -0.25 14.87 -2.61
CA ASP A 15 0.65 15.98 -2.86
C ASP A 15 1.62 15.64 -4.01
N ALA A 16 2.61 16.50 -4.26
CA ALA A 16 3.55 16.28 -5.34
C ALA A 16 4.44 15.03 -5.15
N ASP A 17 4.86 14.73 -3.92
CA ASP A 17 5.79 13.63 -3.66
C ASP A 17 5.04 12.29 -3.77
N GLY A 18 3.90 12.15 -3.08
CA GLY A 18 3.05 10.97 -3.17
C GLY A 18 2.58 10.66 -4.60
N VAL A 19 2.25 11.68 -5.40
CA VAL A 19 1.86 11.51 -6.82
C VAL A 19 3.04 11.01 -7.66
N VAL A 20 4.24 11.57 -7.49
CA VAL A 20 5.43 11.17 -8.24
C VAL A 20 5.85 9.75 -7.83
N ALA A 21 5.88 9.44 -6.53
CA ALA A 21 6.18 8.10 -6.02
C ALA A 21 5.20 7.06 -6.59
N THR A 22 3.91 7.38 -6.60
CA THR A 22 2.87 6.53 -7.20
C THR A 22 3.14 6.30 -8.68
N ALA A 23 3.47 7.34 -9.44
CA ALA A 23 3.78 7.24 -10.87
C ALA A 23 5.00 6.35 -11.16
N LEU A 24 6.06 6.47 -10.35
CA LEU A 24 7.26 5.63 -10.47
C LEU A 24 6.93 4.15 -10.22
N LEU A 25 6.13 3.85 -9.20
CA LEU A 25 5.71 2.48 -8.90
C LEU A 25 4.86 1.90 -10.04
N ILE A 26 3.91 2.67 -10.57
CA ILE A 26 3.10 2.24 -11.73
C ILE A 26 3.99 2.01 -12.95
N TYR A 27 4.98 2.87 -13.17
CA TYR A 27 5.92 2.69 -14.27
C TYR A 27 6.69 1.38 -14.12
N ALA A 28 7.20 1.09 -12.91
CA ALA A 28 7.89 -0.17 -12.61
C ALA A 28 6.99 -1.39 -12.82
N GLN A 29 5.73 -1.33 -12.38
CA GLN A 29 4.79 -2.44 -12.58
C GLN A 29 4.44 -2.62 -14.05
N LYS A 30 4.13 -1.53 -14.77
CA LYS A 30 3.61 -1.58 -16.15
C LYS A 30 4.68 -1.92 -17.17
N TYR A 31 5.86 -1.31 -17.06
CA TYR A 31 6.91 -1.42 -18.07
C TYR A 31 7.98 -2.45 -17.69
N SER A 32 8.37 -2.50 -16.41
CA SER A 32 9.36 -3.46 -15.94
C SER A 32 8.74 -4.79 -15.51
N LYS A 33 7.43 -4.84 -15.22
CA LYS A 33 6.69 -6.04 -14.78
C LYS A 33 7.33 -6.78 -13.59
N LYS A 34 8.01 -6.02 -12.72
CA LYS A 34 8.85 -6.57 -11.64
C LYS A 34 8.41 -6.18 -10.24
N TYR A 35 7.84 -4.99 -10.07
CA TYR A 35 7.57 -4.44 -8.75
C TYR A 35 6.25 -3.65 -8.75
N PRO A 36 5.43 -3.76 -7.69
CA PRO A 36 5.65 -4.54 -6.45
C PRO A 36 5.30 -6.03 -6.57
N LEU A 37 4.71 -6.46 -7.69
CA LEU A 37 4.43 -7.86 -7.97
C LEU A 37 4.95 -8.23 -9.35
N GLU A 38 5.67 -9.35 -9.47
CA GLU A 38 6.19 -9.79 -10.75
C GLU A 38 5.05 -10.25 -11.68
N GLY A 39 5.11 -9.86 -12.95
CA GLY A 39 4.13 -10.20 -13.98
C GLY A 39 3.26 -9.04 -14.45
N ASP A 40 2.25 -9.38 -15.24
CA ASP A 40 1.27 -8.43 -15.77
C ASP A 40 0.11 -8.30 -14.78
N VAL A 41 0.18 -7.26 -13.95
CA VAL A 41 -0.69 -7.07 -12.79
C VAL A 41 -1.31 -5.68 -12.85
N GLU A 42 -2.62 -5.62 -12.64
CA GLU A 42 -3.33 -4.36 -12.53
C GLU A 42 -3.02 -3.66 -11.20
N VAL A 43 -2.91 -2.33 -11.28
CA VAL A 43 -2.63 -1.46 -10.15
C VAL A 43 -3.82 -0.54 -9.93
N ASP A 44 -4.52 -0.74 -8.83
CA ASP A 44 -5.53 0.18 -8.32
C ASP A 44 -4.85 1.23 -7.45
N LYS A 45 -5.25 2.49 -7.59
CA LYS A 45 -4.64 3.63 -6.90
C LYS A 45 -5.73 4.36 -6.13
N VAL A 46 -5.49 4.60 -4.86
CA VAL A 46 -6.43 5.33 -4.00
C VAL A 46 -5.65 6.46 -3.34
N PRO A 47 -6.06 7.73 -3.55
CA PRO A 47 -5.49 8.83 -2.80
C PRO A 47 -5.92 8.71 -1.34
N VAL A 48 -4.98 8.86 -0.43
CA VAL A 48 -5.22 8.73 1.01
C VAL A 48 -4.66 9.93 1.73
N ASP A 49 -5.42 10.38 2.72
CA ASP A 49 -4.96 11.33 3.72
C ASP A 49 -5.25 10.74 5.11
N PRO A 50 -4.59 11.20 6.18
CA PRO A 50 -4.81 10.66 7.53
C PRO A 50 -6.29 10.65 7.97
N ASN A 51 -7.12 11.56 7.47
CA ASN A 51 -8.54 11.63 7.80
C ASN A 51 -9.37 10.62 6.98
N ARG A 52 -8.93 10.29 5.77
CA ARG A 52 -9.60 9.37 4.84
C ARG A 52 -9.23 7.91 5.05
N LEU A 53 -8.14 7.63 5.76
CA LEU A 53 -7.59 6.29 5.93
C LEU A 53 -8.60 5.26 6.46
N LYS A 54 -9.49 5.68 7.37
CA LYS A 54 -10.54 4.83 7.94
C LYS A 54 -11.63 4.40 6.94
N TYR A 55 -11.83 5.17 5.87
CA TYR A 55 -12.85 4.85 4.85
C TYR A 55 -12.34 3.90 3.77
N ILE A 56 -11.02 3.72 3.68
CA ILE A 56 -10.38 2.85 2.68
C ILE A 56 -10.95 1.44 2.75
N LEU A 57 -11.20 0.91 3.95
CA LEU A 57 -11.72 -0.45 4.15
C LEU A 57 -13.06 -0.70 3.44
N SER A 58 -13.89 0.35 3.24
CA SER A 58 -15.16 0.22 2.52
C SER A 58 -15.00 0.08 1.00
N SER A 59 -13.82 0.45 0.48
CA SER A 59 -13.52 0.47 -0.96
C SER A 59 -12.63 -0.68 -1.43
N ILE A 60 -12.07 -1.46 -0.50
CA ILE A 60 -11.13 -2.54 -0.81
C ILE A 60 -11.88 -3.82 -1.15
N SER A 61 -11.50 -4.44 -2.27
CA SER A 61 -11.95 -5.76 -2.67
C SER A 61 -10.94 -6.84 -2.27
N ASN A 62 -11.41 -8.08 -2.11
CA ASN A 62 -10.57 -9.26 -1.82
C ASN A 62 -9.71 -9.72 -3.03
N LYS A 63 -9.58 -8.90 -4.08
CA LYS A 63 -8.75 -9.19 -5.26
C LYS A 63 -7.30 -8.73 -5.09
N HIS A 64 -7.03 -7.84 -4.13
CA HIS A 64 -5.69 -7.33 -3.92
C HIS A 64 -4.84 -8.35 -3.16
N ARG A 65 -3.59 -8.55 -3.57
CA ARG A 65 -2.62 -9.40 -2.84
C ARG A 65 -1.48 -8.62 -2.22
N VAL A 66 -1.16 -7.47 -2.81
CA VAL A 66 -0.11 -6.57 -2.34
C VAL A 66 -0.71 -5.20 -2.12
N VAL A 67 -0.38 -4.58 -0.99
CA VAL A 67 -0.69 -3.19 -0.70
C VAL A 67 0.62 -2.42 -0.60
N VAL A 68 0.69 -1.26 -1.24
CA VAL A 68 1.83 -0.35 -1.13
C VAL A 68 1.32 0.98 -0.59
N ILE A 69 1.91 1.44 0.51
CA ILE A 69 1.59 2.70 1.16
C ILE A 69 2.74 3.67 0.86
N LEU A 70 2.43 4.82 0.27
CA LEU A 70 3.41 5.80 -0.21
C LEU A 70 3.16 7.15 0.43
N ASP A 71 4.18 7.70 1.06
CA ASP A 71 4.17 9.07 1.58
C ASP A 71 3.03 9.36 2.57
N VAL A 72 2.71 8.37 3.41
CA VAL A 72 1.67 8.50 4.44
C VAL A 72 2.32 8.36 5.81
N PRO A 73 2.20 9.35 6.71
CA PRO A 73 2.80 9.26 8.03
C PRO A 73 2.19 8.11 8.84
N PHE A 74 3.06 7.32 9.46
CA PHE A 74 2.65 6.17 10.25
C PHE A 74 1.86 6.58 11.50
N SER A 75 0.76 5.88 11.74
CA SER A 75 -0.14 6.11 12.87
C SER A 75 -0.73 4.80 13.37
N ASP A 76 -1.28 4.80 14.58
CA ASP A 76 -1.94 3.61 15.14
C ASP A 76 -3.17 3.20 14.31
N VAL A 77 -3.84 4.19 13.71
CA VAL A 77 -4.95 3.94 12.78
C VAL A 77 -4.45 3.18 11.56
N LEU A 78 -3.31 3.59 10.97
CA LEU A 78 -2.71 2.90 9.84
C LEU A 78 -2.26 1.48 10.21
N ALA A 79 -1.63 1.32 11.38
CA ALA A 79 -1.24 0.00 11.88
C ALA A 79 -2.45 -0.95 12.00
N ASN A 80 -3.57 -0.44 12.51
CA ASN A 80 -4.81 -1.22 12.63
C ASN A 80 -5.42 -1.54 11.26
N VAL A 81 -5.42 -0.59 10.33
CA VAL A 81 -5.86 -0.83 8.94
C VAL A 81 -5.02 -1.92 8.29
N ILE A 82 -3.68 -1.86 8.41
CA ILE A 82 -2.76 -2.88 7.87
C ILE A 82 -3.09 -4.27 8.44
N LYS A 83 -3.29 -4.37 9.76
CA LYS A 83 -3.70 -5.64 10.41
C LYS A 83 -5.00 -6.17 9.84
N ILE A 84 -6.03 -5.31 9.72
CA ILE A 84 -7.33 -5.69 9.14
C ILE A 84 -7.16 -6.19 7.70
N LEU A 85 -6.33 -5.52 6.89
CA LEU A 85 -6.05 -5.91 5.52
C LEU A 85 -5.43 -7.30 5.42
N LYS A 86 -4.41 -7.59 6.23
CA LYS A 86 -3.77 -8.92 6.27
C LYS A 86 -4.73 -10.00 6.77
N THR A 87 -5.51 -9.72 7.82
CA THR A 87 -6.39 -10.72 8.46
C THR A 87 -7.68 -11.00 7.66
N HIS A 88 -8.31 -9.97 7.08
CA HIS A 88 -9.66 -10.09 6.53
C HIS A 88 -9.74 -9.99 5.00
N PHE A 89 -8.75 -9.36 4.35
CA PHE A 89 -8.79 -9.12 2.90
C PHE A 89 -7.79 -9.98 2.12
N GLY A 90 -7.07 -10.88 2.78
CA GLY A 90 -6.12 -11.78 2.13
C GLY A 90 -4.87 -11.09 1.59
N ILE A 91 -4.54 -9.89 2.09
CA ILE A 91 -3.32 -9.18 1.71
C ILE A 91 -2.11 -9.98 2.22
N SER A 92 -1.32 -10.47 1.26
CA SER A 92 -0.14 -11.31 1.52
C SER A 92 1.15 -10.52 1.72
N ARG A 93 1.21 -9.26 1.27
CA ARG A 93 2.38 -8.40 1.39
C ARG A 93 1.98 -6.93 1.50
N VAL A 94 2.63 -6.21 2.41
CA VAL A 94 2.48 -4.77 2.60
C VAL A 94 3.86 -4.12 2.49
N VAL A 95 3.98 -3.18 1.57
CA VAL A 95 5.16 -2.32 1.40
C VAL A 95 4.80 -0.94 1.95
N PHE A 96 5.69 -0.35 2.75
CA PHE A 96 5.50 0.98 3.30
C PHE A 96 6.71 1.85 2.98
N VAL A 97 6.52 2.90 2.17
CA VAL A 97 7.57 3.85 1.81
C VAL A 97 7.13 5.22 2.28
N ASP A 98 7.86 5.77 3.25
CA ASP A 98 7.54 7.06 3.81
C ASP A 98 8.79 7.75 4.36
N HIS A 99 8.78 9.08 4.34
CA HIS A 99 9.91 9.90 4.79
C HIS A 99 9.58 10.81 6.00
N HIS A 100 8.33 10.80 6.47
CA HIS A 100 7.92 11.64 7.59
C HIS A 100 8.66 11.25 8.88
N ILE A 101 9.05 12.26 9.68
CA ILE A 101 9.78 12.05 10.94
C ILE A 101 9.02 11.13 11.91
N ALA A 102 7.69 11.21 11.90
CA ALA A 102 6.82 10.37 12.73
C ALA A 102 6.95 8.87 12.38
N SER A 103 7.20 8.54 11.11
CA SER A 103 7.44 7.17 10.66
C SER A 103 8.86 6.73 10.97
N VAL A 104 9.85 7.58 10.72
CA VAL A 104 11.27 7.30 11.02
C VAL A 104 11.47 6.95 12.49
N GLN A 105 10.82 7.69 13.39
CA GLN A 105 10.89 7.44 14.84
C GLN A 105 10.24 6.12 15.27
N ARG A 106 9.38 5.54 14.43
CA ARG A 106 8.57 4.35 14.73
C ARG A 106 8.93 3.15 13.84
N ILE A 107 10.14 3.13 13.28
CA ILE A 107 10.60 2.11 12.33
C ILE A 107 10.41 0.68 12.83
N ASN A 108 10.65 0.43 14.13
CA ASN A 108 10.49 -0.89 14.74
C ASN A 108 9.01 -1.33 14.80
N GLU A 109 8.10 -0.37 15.02
CA GLU A 109 6.67 -0.65 15.03
C GLU A 109 6.17 -0.92 13.61
N ILE A 110 6.65 -0.14 12.62
CA ILE A 110 6.31 -0.32 11.21
C ILE A 110 6.73 -1.72 10.76
N SER A 111 8.00 -2.08 10.97
CA SER A 111 8.55 -3.40 10.61
C SER A 111 7.85 -4.58 11.29
N SER A 112 7.07 -4.35 12.36
CA SER A 112 6.27 -5.39 13.00
C SER A 112 4.92 -5.66 12.32
N VAL A 113 4.45 -4.75 11.47
CA VAL A 113 3.13 -4.84 10.82
C VAL A 113 3.20 -4.92 9.30
N VAL A 114 4.29 -4.46 8.69
CA VAL A 114 4.53 -4.52 7.23
C VAL A 114 5.58 -5.57 6.87
N ASP A 115 5.72 -5.84 5.57
CA ASP A 115 6.65 -6.84 5.05
C ASP A 115 7.90 -6.18 4.42
N GLU A 116 7.83 -4.88 4.09
CA GLU A 116 8.93 -4.07 3.55
C GLU A 116 8.77 -2.60 3.97
N VAL A 117 9.90 -1.98 4.34
CA VAL A 117 10.06 -0.57 4.75
C VAL A 117 11.22 0.06 3.99
#